data_AF-A0A0F3IV02-F1
#
_entry.id   AF-A0A0F3IV02-F1
#
_cell.length_a   1.000
_cell.length_b   1.000
_cell.length_c   1.000
_cell.angle_alpha   90.00
_cell.angle_beta   90.00
_cell.angle_gamma   90.00
#
_symmetry.space_group_name_H-M   'P 1'
#
loop_
_entity.id
_entity.type
_entity.pdbx_description
1 polymer ?
#
loop_
_entity_poly.entity_id
_entity_poly.type
_entity_poly.pdbx_seq_one_letter_code
_entity_poly.pdbx_strand_id
1 'polypeptide(L)'
;RLAELGYWKAALSAIEEAVKIRRDLALKRPDAFLPSLAISLVNMTACLVNLDDHSAALSPNEEAVKILRGLADTLPAVFRKELRNSLISLSTVLNALGRPEEAAAAAAEAAGLED
;
A
#
# COMPACT_ATOMS: atom_id res chain seq x y z
N ARG A 1 -2.47 4.07 -23.94
CA ARG A 1 -3.39 4.84 -23.05
C ARG A 1 -4.74 4.16 -22.80
N LEU A 2 -5.66 4.01 -23.77
CA LEU A 2 -6.98 3.37 -23.49
C LEU A 2 -6.89 1.88 -23.12
N ALA A 3 -6.06 1.11 -23.83
CA ALA A 3 -5.84 -0.30 -23.51
C ALA A 3 -5.26 -0.47 -22.10
N GLU A 4 -4.23 0.30 -21.73
CA GLU A 4 -3.62 0.30 -20.40
C GLU A 4 -4.63 0.64 -19.30
N LEU A 5 -5.47 1.66 -19.49
CA LEU A 5 -6.56 1.98 -18.55
C LEU A 5 -7.56 0.82 -18.40
N GLY A 6 -7.85 0.09 -19.48
CA GLY A 6 -8.68 -1.11 -19.44
C GLY A 6 -8.05 -2.23 -18.62
N TYR A 7 -6.74 -2.46 -18.78
CA TYR A 7 -5.98 -3.42 -17.98
C TYR A 7 -5.97 -3.05 -16.50
N TRP A 8 -5.73 -1.77 -16.17
CA TRP A 8 -5.71 -1.32 -14.78
C TRP A 8 -7.05 -1.46 -14.08
N LYS A 9 -8.17 -1.20 -14.76
CA LYS A 9 -9.52 -1.41 -14.21
C LYS A 9 -9.82 -2.89 -13.94
N ALA A 10 -9.45 -3.77 -14.87
CA ALA A 10 -9.61 -5.21 -14.68
C ALA A 10 -8.72 -5.73 -13.54
N ALA A 11 -7.48 -5.24 -13.45
CA ALA A 11 -6.57 -5.56 -12.37
C ALA A 11 -7.11 -5.08 -11.01
N LEU A 12 -7.63 -3.85 -10.93
CA LEU A 12 -8.20 -3.29 -9.72
C LEU A 12 -9.34 -4.16 -9.19
N SER A 13 -10.28 -4.57 -10.05
CA SER A 13 -11.39 -5.45 -9.66
C SER A 13 -10.91 -6.78 -9.07
N ALA A 14 -9.93 -7.44 -9.70
CA ALA A 14 -9.37 -8.68 -9.19
C ALA A 14 -8.62 -8.48 -7.85
N ILE A 15 -7.94 -7.33 -7.68
CA ILE A 15 -7.24 -6.99 -6.45
C ILE A 15 -8.23 -6.72 -5.32
N GLU A 16 -9.34 -6.02 -5.57
CA GLU A 16 -10.38 -5.74 -4.58
C GLU A 16 -10.98 -7.03 -3.98
N GLU A 17 -11.28 -8.01 -4.84
CA GLU A 17 -11.72 -9.34 -4.39
C GLU A 17 -10.67 -10.02 -3.51
N ALA A 18 -9.41 -9.94 -3.92
CA ALA A 18 -8.32 -10.57 -3.20
C ALA A 18 -8.05 -9.88 -1.84
N VAL A 19 -8.17 -8.55 -1.77
CA VAL A 19 -8.11 -7.77 -0.52
C VAL A 19 -9.24 -8.21 0.41
N LYS A 20 -10.48 -8.31 -0.10
CA LYS A 20 -11.63 -8.75 0.70
C LYS A 20 -11.40 -10.12 1.32
N ILE A 21 -11.00 -11.10 0.51
CA ILE A 21 -10.73 -12.48 0.98
C ILE A 21 -9.60 -12.48 2.02
N ARG A 22 -8.49 -11.78 1.76
CA ARG A 22 -7.34 -11.75 2.67
C ARG A 22 -7.63 -11.01 3.96
N ARG A 23 -8.50 -10.00 3.95
CA ARG A 23 -8.97 -9.31 5.15
C ARG A 23 -9.75 -10.28 6.05
N ASP A 24 -10.71 -11.02 5.49
CA ASP A 24 -11.48 -12.02 6.23
C ASP A 24 -10.59 -13.14 6.81
N LEU A 25 -9.55 -13.54 6.07
CA LEU A 25 -8.58 -14.53 6.53
C LEU A 25 -7.63 -13.98 7.61
N ALA A 26 -7.19 -12.73 7.50
CA ALA A 26 -6.33 -12.07 8.48
C ALA A 26 -7.05 -11.86 9.83
N LEU A 27 -8.37 -11.66 9.83
CA LEU A 27 -9.16 -11.64 11.07
C LEU A 27 -9.11 -12.98 11.84
N LYS A 28 -8.94 -14.10 11.13
CA LYS A 28 -8.92 -15.45 11.72
C LYS A 28 -7.51 -15.93 12.04
N ARG A 29 -6.55 -15.62 11.17
CA ARG A 29 -5.13 -16.01 11.30
C ARG A 29 -4.22 -14.86 10.85
N PRO A 30 -4.03 -13.83 11.70
CA PRO A 30 -3.30 -12.63 11.32
C PRO A 30 -1.88 -12.93 10.85
N ASP A 31 -1.10 -13.71 11.59
CA ASP A 31 0.29 -14.01 11.25
C ASP A 31 0.46 -14.68 9.88
N ALA A 32 -0.53 -15.47 9.46
CA ALA A 32 -0.49 -16.19 8.20
C ALA A 32 -0.90 -15.32 7.00
N PHE A 33 -1.75 -14.32 7.20
CA PHE A 33 -2.42 -13.61 6.09
C PHE A 33 -2.14 -12.12 6.03
N LEU A 34 -1.69 -11.48 7.12
CA LEU A 34 -1.28 -10.07 7.12
C LEU A 34 -0.22 -9.75 6.05
N PRO A 35 0.85 -10.56 5.85
CA PRO A 35 1.80 -10.30 4.77
C PRO A 35 1.14 -10.27 3.39
N SER A 36 0.27 -11.26 3.10
CA SER A 36 -0.42 -11.31 1.81
C SER A 36 -1.44 -10.19 1.63
N LEU A 37 -2.09 -9.76 2.71
CA LEU A 37 -3.02 -8.63 2.72
C LEU A 37 -2.27 -7.33 2.41
N ALA A 38 -1.13 -7.09 3.07
CA ALA A 38 -0.29 -5.93 2.81
C ALA A 38 0.13 -5.83 1.33
N ILE A 39 0.60 -6.93 0.73
CA ILE A 39 0.97 -6.96 -0.70
C ILE A 39 -0.22 -6.64 -1.61
N SER A 40 -1.41 -7.12 -1.26
CA SER A 40 -2.63 -6.84 -2.04
C SER A 40 -3.00 -5.36 -1.99
N LEU A 41 -2.89 -4.76 -0.82
CA LEU A 41 -3.16 -3.34 -0.60
C LEU A 41 -2.14 -2.46 -1.34
N VAL A 42 -0.85 -2.81 -1.31
CA VAL A 42 0.20 -2.13 -2.10
C VAL A 42 -0.14 -2.16 -3.60
N ASN A 43 -0.55 -3.32 -4.12
CA ASN A 43 -0.94 -3.45 -5.53
C ASN A 43 -2.21 -2.65 -5.85
N MET A 44 -3.17 -2.61 -4.92
CA MET A 44 -4.39 -1.81 -5.06
C MET A 44 -4.05 -0.32 -5.16
N THR A 45 -3.21 0.19 -4.25
CA THR A 45 -2.72 1.56 -4.28
C THR A 45 -2.02 1.87 -5.59
N ALA A 46 -1.12 1.00 -6.06
CA ALA A 46 -0.42 1.20 -7.33
C ALA A 46 -1.39 1.28 -8.52
N CYS A 47 -2.41 0.42 -8.57
CA CYS A 47 -3.43 0.46 -9.63
C CYS A 47 -4.22 1.78 -9.58
N LEU A 48 -4.64 2.22 -8.40
CA LEU A 48 -5.40 3.45 -8.21
C LEU A 48 -4.58 4.70 -8.58
N VAL A 49 -3.30 4.74 -8.22
CA VAL A 49 -2.37 5.79 -8.65
C VAL A 49 -2.20 5.82 -10.17
N ASN A 50 -2.07 4.66 -10.83
CA ASN A 50 -1.99 4.59 -12.30
C ASN A 50 -3.31 4.99 -13.00
N LEU A 51 -4.43 4.92 -12.27
CA LEU A 51 -5.74 5.39 -12.71
C LEU A 51 -5.99 6.87 -12.35
N ASP A 52 -5.01 7.56 -11.76
CA ASP A 52 -5.10 8.96 -11.28
C ASP A 52 -6.13 9.16 -10.15
N ASP A 53 -6.53 8.07 -9.48
CA ASP A 53 -7.48 8.09 -8.36
C ASP A 53 -6.74 8.07 -7.02
N HIS A 54 -6.02 9.16 -6.74
CA HIS A 54 -5.25 9.33 -5.50
C HIS A 54 -6.13 9.33 -4.25
N SER A 55 -7.38 9.78 -4.37
CA SER A 55 -8.35 9.79 -3.26
C SER A 55 -8.67 8.36 -2.81
N ALA A 56 -9.01 7.48 -3.76
CA ALA A 56 -9.25 6.08 -3.45
C ALA A 56 -7.97 5.33 -3.05
N ALA A 57 -6.80 5.76 -3.54
CA ALA A 57 -5.51 5.13 -3.23
C ALA A 57 -5.08 5.30 -1.76
N LEU A 58 -5.54 6.36 -1.09
CA LEU A 58 -5.09 6.74 0.26
C LEU A 58 -5.36 5.66 1.30
N SER A 59 -6.63 5.24 1.44
CA SER A 59 -7.03 4.27 2.46
C SER A 59 -6.30 2.92 2.37
N PRO A 60 -6.22 2.24 1.20
CA PRO A 60 -5.44 1.00 1.11
C PRO A 60 -3.94 1.22 1.35
N ASN A 61 -3.39 2.39 1.00
CA ASN A 61 -1.97 2.66 1.24
C ASN A 61 -1.68 2.82 2.74
N GLU A 62 -2.52 3.55 3.47
CA GLU A 62 -2.40 3.71 4.94
C GLU A 62 -2.53 2.36 5.67
N GLU A 63 -3.47 1.51 5.24
CA GLU A 63 -3.62 0.15 5.77
C GLU A 63 -2.38 -0.71 5.50
N ALA A 64 -1.83 -0.65 4.27
CA ALA A 64 -0.60 -1.35 3.92
C ALA A 64 0.58 -0.91 4.80
N VAL A 65 0.79 0.40 4.97
CA VAL A 65 1.86 0.96 5.83
C VAL A 65 1.69 0.47 7.26
N LYS A 66 0.47 0.49 7.81
CA LYS A 66 0.21 0.01 9.17
C LYS A 66 0.58 -1.46 9.35
N ILE A 67 0.20 -2.32 8.41
CA ILE A 67 0.52 -3.75 8.48
C ILE A 67 2.02 -3.97 8.32
N LEU A 68 2.64 -3.33 7.31
CA LEU A 68 4.07 -3.45 7.03
C LEU A 68 4.94 -2.95 8.19
N ARG A 69 4.48 -1.94 8.94
CA ARG A 69 5.18 -1.47 10.15
C ARG A 69 5.25 -2.58 11.20
N GLY A 70 4.13 -3.19 11.55
CA GLY A 70 4.13 -4.31 12.51
C GLY A 70 4.90 -5.54 12.01
N LEU A 71 4.90 -5.80 10.71
CA LEU A 71 5.70 -6.87 10.11
C LEU A 71 7.21 -6.55 10.12
N ALA A 72 7.59 -5.29 9.90
CA ALA A 72 8.99 -4.86 9.98
C ALA A 72 9.52 -4.84 11.41
N ASP A 73 8.67 -4.60 12.42
CA ASP A 73 9.05 -4.69 13.83
C ASP A 73 9.44 -6.12 14.24
N THR A 74 8.82 -7.14 13.60
CA THR A 74 9.06 -8.55 13.91
C THR A 74 10.09 -9.21 12.99
N LEU A 75 10.07 -8.85 11.69
CA LEU A 75 10.91 -9.42 10.64
C LEU A 75 11.49 -8.30 9.76
N PRO A 76 12.36 -7.44 10.31
CA PRO A 76 12.86 -6.24 9.63
C PRO A 76 13.59 -6.56 8.32
N ALA A 77 14.40 -7.62 8.30
CA ALA A 77 15.13 -8.06 7.11
C ALA A 77 14.21 -8.46 5.93
N VAL A 78 12.94 -8.77 6.21
CA VAL A 78 11.96 -9.18 5.21
C VAL A 78 11.11 -7.99 4.75
N PHE A 79 10.68 -7.12 5.66
CA PHE A 79 9.62 -6.15 5.37
C PHE A 79 10.06 -4.67 5.37
N ARG A 80 11.30 -4.34 5.78
CA ARG A 80 11.78 -2.94 5.81
C ARG A 80 11.73 -2.28 4.42
N LYS A 81 12.10 -3.02 3.38
CA LYS A 81 12.07 -2.55 1.98
C LYS A 81 10.65 -2.25 1.52
N GLU A 82 9.73 -3.19 1.73
CA GLU A 82 8.32 -3.01 1.38
C GLU A 82 7.67 -1.87 2.17
N LEU A 83 7.96 -1.74 3.47
CA LEU A 83 7.50 -0.61 4.28
C LEU A 83 7.98 0.73 3.70
N ARG A 84 9.28 0.83 3.39
CA ARG A 84 9.86 2.03 2.76
C ARG A 84 9.17 2.38 1.44
N ASN A 85 8.98 1.41 0.56
CA ASN A 85 8.31 1.62 -0.72
C ASN A 85 6.86 2.09 -0.53
N SER A 86 6.14 1.51 0.44
CA SER A 86 4.76 1.88 0.76
C SER A 86 4.66 3.29 1.34
N LEU A 87 5.66 3.74 2.11
CA LEU A 87 5.75 5.11 2.63
C LEU A 87 6.08 6.13 1.53
N ILE A 88 6.93 5.79 0.56
CA ILE A 88 7.19 6.63 -0.62
C ILE A 88 5.89 6.80 -1.43
N SER A 89 5.16 5.70 -1.67
CA SER A 89 3.85 5.75 -2.32
C SER A 89 2.87 6.64 -1.55
N LEU A 90 2.85 6.53 -0.22
CA LEU A 90 1.98 7.35 0.63
C LEU A 90 2.33 8.84 0.51
N SER A 91 3.62 9.18 0.46
CA SER A 91 4.08 10.55 0.21
C SER A 91 3.62 11.08 -1.15
N THR A 92 3.69 10.26 -2.21
CA THR A 92 3.15 10.63 -3.53
C THR A 92 1.64 10.87 -3.48
N VAL A 93 0.87 9.96 -2.87
CA VAL A 93 -0.59 10.07 -2.75
C VAL A 93 -0.99 11.31 -1.95
N LEU A 94 -0.34 11.57 -0.82
CA LEU A 94 -0.62 12.73 0.03
C LEU A 94 -0.30 14.05 -0.68
N ASN A 95 0.81 14.12 -1.44
CA ASN A 95 1.12 15.30 -2.25
C ASN A 95 0.04 15.57 -3.31
N ALA A 96 -0.41 14.53 -4.01
CA ALA A 96 -1.48 14.67 -5.01
C ALA A 96 -2.80 15.14 -4.39
N LEU A 97 -3.03 14.83 -3.11
CA LEU A 97 -4.20 15.28 -2.34
C LEU A 97 -3.99 16.64 -1.64
N GLY A 98 -2.87 17.34 -1.89
CA GLY A 98 -2.60 18.65 -1.30
C GLY A 98 -2.25 18.60 0.19
N ARG A 99 -1.68 17.50 0.68
CA ARG A 99 -1.27 17.27 2.08
C ARG A 99 0.27 17.19 2.21
N PRO A 100 1.01 18.26 1.89
CA PRO A 100 2.48 18.21 1.76
C PRO A 100 3.21 17.97 3.07
N GLU A 101 2.69 18.44 4.22
CA GLU A 101 3.31 18.20 5.53
C GLU A 101 3.32 16.71 5.89
N GLU A 102 2.20 16.03 5.66
CA GLU A 102 2.06 14.60 5.90
C GLU A 102 2.86 13.78 4.89
N ALA A 103 2.92 14.24 3.64
CA ALA A 103 3.77 13.65 2.63
C ALA A 103 5.26 13.74 2.99
N ALA A 104 5.70 14.89 3.52
CA ALA A 104 7.06 15.08 3.99
C ALA A 104 7.38 14.17 5.19
N ALA A 105 6.44 14.01 6.12
CA ALA A 105 6.59 13.08 7.24
C ALA A 105 6.75 11.62 6.75
N ALA A 106 5.92 11.17 5.80
CA ALA A 106 6.03 9.83 5.23
C ALA A 106 7.36 9.63 4.48
N ALA A 107 7.84 10.63 3.72
CA ALA A 107 9.12 10.57 3.03
C ALA A 107 10.32 10.54 4.00
N ALA A 108 10.25 11.32 5.09
CA ALA A 108 11.28 11.32 6.12
C ALA A 108 11.36 9.98 6.86
N GLU A 109 10.20 9.37 7.17
CA GLU A 109 10.18 8.01 7.72
C GLU A 109 10.80 7.01 6.74
N ALA A 110 10.45 7.07 5.46
CA ALA A 110 11.04 6.21 4.43
C ALA A 110 12.57 6.34 4.33
N ALA A 111 13.10 7.56 4.40
CA ALA A 111 14.55 7.82 4.39
C ALA A 111 15.25 7.25 5.64
N GLY A 112 14.59 7.24 6.79
CA GLY A 112 15.10 6.59 8.02
C GLY A 112 15.15 5.05 7.93
N LEU A 113 14.56 4.45 6.90
CA LEU A 113 14.59 3.01 6.65
C LEU A 113 15.72 2.57 5.69
N GLU A 114 16.69 3.44 5.39
CA GLU A 114 17.93 3.07 4.72
C GLU A 114 18.84 2.22 5.63
N ASP A 115 19.60 1.29 5.04
CA ASP A 115 20.38 0.27 5.75
C ASP A 115 21.27 0.82 6.87
#